data_AF-A0A538IDQ8-F1
#
_entry.id   AF-A0A538IDQ8-F1
#
_cell.length_a   1.000
_cell.length_b   1.000
_cell.length_c   1.000
_cell.angle_alpha   90.00
_cell.angle_beta   90.00
_cell.angle_gamma   90.00
#
_symmetry.space_group_name_H-M   'P 1'
#
loop_
_entity.id
_entity.type
_entity.pdbx_description
1 polymer ?
#
loop_
_entity_poly.entity_id
_entity_poly.type
_entity_poly.pdbx_seq_one_letter_code
_entity_poly.pdbx_strand_id
1 'polypeptide(L)' 'PGIQADALEWLDKLAPATWQPPPNDVAAELLPSGGDYRHHRGGEDNGDAHLKNLLVHHQAIIPITEGRLDLGPWQAFTGS' A
#
# COMPACT_ATOMS: atom_id res chain seq x y z
N PRO A 1 -6.51 10.96 7.62
CA PRO A 1 -6.62 10.42 9.00
C PRO A 1 -7.56 9.20 9.05
N GLY A 2 -7.12 8.11 9.69
CA GLY A 2 -7.88 6.88 9.82
C GLY A 2 -7.07 5.65 9.41
N ILE A 3 -7.55 4.46 9.78
CA ILE A 3 -6.80 3.19 9.67
C ILE A 3 -6.30 2.89 8.25
N GLN A 4 -7.00 3.33 7.21
CA GLN A 4 -6.54 3.19 5.82
C GLN A 4 -5.29 4.02 5.55
N ALA A 5 -5.25 5.27 6.02
CA ALA A 5 -4.07 6.13 5.87
C ALA A 5 -2.89 5.57 6.66
N ASP A 6 -3.14 5.08 7.87
CA ASP A 6 -2.09 4.47 8.72
C ASP A 6 -1.55 3.18 8.09
N ALA A 7 -2.41 2.38 7.48
CA ALA A 7 -2.02 1.16 6.76
C ALA A 7 -1.20 1.47 5.50
N LEU A 8 -1.56 2.52 4.75
CA LEU A 8 -0.78 2.97 3.60
C LEU A 8 0.60 3.49 4.03
N GLU A 9 0.67 4.28 5.11
CA GLU A 9 1.95 4.74 5.65
C GLU A 9 2.84 3.56 6.13
N TRP A 10 2.24 2.55 6.74
CA TRP A 10 2.94 1.32 7.12
C TRP A 10 3.45 0.54 5.91
N LEU A 11 2.64 0.41 4.86
CA LEU A 11 3.03 -0.25 3.61
C LEU A 11 4.19 0.48 2.93
N ASP A 12 4.20 1.81 2.94
CA ASP A 12 5.32 2.60 2.40
C ASP A 12 6.62 2.40 3.18
N LYS A 13 6.55 2.16 4.49
CA LYS A 13 7.73 1.82 5.30
C LYS A 13 8.27 0.42 4.99
N LEU A 14 7.39 -0.53 4.67
CA LEU A 14 7.77 -1.91 4.33
C LEU A 14 8.25 -2.08 2.89
N ALA A 15 7.60 -1.39 1.96
CA ALA A 15 7.88 -1.42 0.54
C ALA A 15 7.98 0.01 0.03
N PRO A 16 9.11 0.71 0.27
CA PRO A 16 9.27 2.10 -0.12
C PRO A 16 9.15 2.24 -1.64
N ALA A 17 8.47 3.31 -2.06
CA ALA A 17 8.41 3.72 -3.45
C ALA A 17 9.78 4.18 -3.91
N THR A 18 10.11 3.89 -5.16
CA THR A 18 11.47 4.00 -5.69
C THR A 18 11.57 5.05 -6.78
N TRP A 19 10.41 5.46 -7.30
CA TRP A 19 10.21 6.53 -8.26
C TRP A 19 10.06 7.91 -7.61
N GLN A 20 9.90 7.98 -6.28
CA GLN A 20 9.88 9.24 -5.54
C GLN A 20 11.17 9.42 -4.73
N PRO A 21 11.89 10.54 -4.90
CA PRO A 21 12.99 10.86 -4.01
C PRO A 21 12.45 11.13 -2.59
N PRO A 22 13.22 10.79 -1.54
CA PRO A 22 12.84 11.12 -0.17
C PRO A 22 12.61 12.64 -0.02
N PRO A 23 11.59 13.07 0.72
CA PRO A 23 11.18 14.48 0.78
C PRO A 23 12.17 15.38 1.54
N ASN A 24 13.10 14.81 2.30
CA ASN A 24 14.18 15.51 2.99
C ASN A 24 15.31 14.54 3.41
N ASP A 25 16.43 15.08 3.87
CA ASP A 25 17.61 14.32 4.26
C ASP A 25 17.35 13.37 5.44
N VAL A 26 16.49 13.77 6.39
CA VAL A 26 16.11 12.93 7.53
C VAL A 26 15.36 11.68 7.05
N ALA A 27 14.44 11.82 6.10
CA ALA A 27 13.75 10.70 5.48
C ALA A 27 14.71 9.82 4.67
N ALA A 28 15.70 10.41 4.00
CA ALA A 28 16.73 9.66 3.27
C ALA A 28 17.60 8.78 4.19
N GLU A 29 17.88 9.24 5.41
CA GLU A 29 18.65 8.50 6.41
C GLU A 29 17.83 7.42 7.13
N LEU A 30 16.54 7.68 7.34
CA LEU A 30 15.64 6.78 8.09
C LEU A 30 15.00 5.70 7.22
N LEU A 31 14.82 5.94 5.92
CA LEU A 31 14.31 4.94 5.01
C LEU A 31 15.42 3.92 4.73
N PRO A 32 15.17 2.61 4.85
CA PRO A 32 16.08 1.61 4.29
C PRO A 32 16.38 2.00 2.84
N SER A 33 17.62 1.88 2.37
CA SER A 33 18.00 2.23 0.98
C SER A 33 16.99 1.59 0.02
N GLY A 34 16.01 2.39 -0.40
CA GLY A 34 14.79 1.89 -0.97
C GLY A 34 15.04 1.59 -2.43
N GLY A 35 14.67 0.39 -2.86
CA GLY A 35 14.34 0.25 -4.26
C GLY A 35 15.34 -0.34 -5.23
N ASP A 36 16.33 -1.10 -4.77
CA ASP A 36 16.90 -2.11 -5.67
C ASP A 36 16.03 -3.38 -5.68
N TYR A 37 14.74 -3.20 -5.99
CA TYR A 37 13.90 -4.34 -6.31
C TYR A 37 14.50 -5.00 -7.53
N ARG A 38 14.74 -6.31 -7.46
CA ARG A 38 15.29 -7.06 -8.59
C ARG A 38 14.43 -6.93 -9.86
N HIS A 39 13.15 -6.59 -9.68
CA HIS A 39 12.19 -6.29 -10.73
C HIS A 39 12.62 -5.09 -11.60
N HIS A 40 13.37 -4.13 -11.04
CA HIS A 40 13.87 -2.97 -11.78
C HIS A 40 14.96 -3.29 -12.82
N ARG A 41 15.55 -4.48 -12.76
CA ARG A 41 16.50 -4.93 -13.79
C ARG A 41 15.85 -5.13 -15.16
N GLY A 42 14.52 -5.20 -15.21
CA GLY A 42 13.73 -5.23 -16.44
C GLY A 42 13.38 -3.85 -17.02
N GLY A 43 13.74 -2.76 -16.33
CA GLY A 43 13.40 -1.39 -16.72
C GLY A 43 12.08 -0.84 -16.13
N GLU A 44 11.42 -1.60 -15.26
CA GLU A 44 10.23 -1.17 -14.52
C GLU A 44 10.62 -0.50 -13.19
N ASP A 45 9.81 0.40 -12.65
CA ASP A 45 10.06 1.15 -11.40
C ASP A 45 8.95 0.99 -10.35
N ASN A 46 8.02 0.06 -10.60
CA ASN A 46 6.79 -0.18 -9.87
C ASN A 46 6.85 -1.42 -8.96
N GLY A 47 8.05 -1.88 -8.60
CA GLY A 47 8.24 -3.08 -7.78
C GLY A 47 7.53 -3.00 -6.41
N ASP A 48 7.45 -1.80 -5.83
CA ASP A 48 6.70 -1.56 -4.60
C ASP A 48 5.19 -1.77 -4.77
N ALA A 49 4.62 -1.33 -5.90
CA ALA A 49 3.20 -1.48 -6.19
C ALA A 49 2.80 -2.96 -6.27
N HIS A 50 3.64 -3.80 -6.87
CA HIS A 50 3.44 -5.25 -6.90
C HIS A 50 3.45 -5.87 -5.49
N LEU A 51 4.41 -5.47 -4.64
CA LEU A 51 4.51 -5.97 -3.27
C LEU A 51 3.34 -5.51 -2.39
N LYS A 52 2.93 -4.25 -2.50
CA LYS A 52 1.77 -3.70 -1.80
C LYS A 52 0.49 -4.44 -2.21
N ASN A 53 0.32 -4.73 -3.49
CA ASN A 53 -0.84 -5.49 -3.98
C ASN A 53 -0.86 -6.95 -3.47
N LEU A 54 0.30 -7.60 -3.39
CA LEU A 54 0.40 -8.95 -2.80
C LEU A 54 0.01 -8.94 -1.31
N LEU A 55 0.44 -7.93 -0.55
CA LEU A 55 0.18 -7.82 0.88
C LEU A 55 -1.27 -7.44 1.22
N VAL A 56 -1.86 -6.51 0.46
CA VAL A 56 -3.24 -6.04 0.69
C VAL A 56 -4.26 -6.99 0.08
N HIS A 57 -3.85 -7.74 -0.95
CA HIS A 57 -4.70 -8.56 -1.79
C HIS A 57 -5.71 -7.72 -2.60
N HIS A 58 -5.86 -8.04 -3.88
CA HIS A 58 -6.65 -7.23 -4.82
C HIS A 58 -8.18 -7.29 -4.63
N GLN A 59 -8.69 -8.16 -3.75
CA GLN A 59 -10.11 -8.48 -3.66
C GLN A 59 -10.53 -8.74 -2.21
N ALA A 60 -11.80 -8.46 -1.91
CA ALA A 60 -12.46 -8.82 -0.66
C ALA A 60 -13.78 -9.54 -0.97
N ILE A 61 -14.15 -10.50 -0.12
CA ILE A 61 -15.45 -11.18 -0.16
C ILE A 61 -16.31 -10.59 0.96
N ILE A 62 -17.47 -10.02 0.60
CA ILE A 62 -18.40 -9.43 1.56
C ILE A 62 -19.74 -10.16 1.42
N PRO A 63 -20.31 -10.70 2.52
CA PRO A 63 -21.62 -11.31 2.48
C PRO A 63 -22.73 -10.28 2.25
N ILE A 64 -23.83 -10.74 1.66
CA ILE A 64 -25.05 -9.94 1.49
C ILE A 64 -26.11 -10.52 2.43
N THR A 65 -26.59 -9.71 3.36
CA THR A 65 -27.66 -10.06 4.30
C THR A 65 -28.84 -9.12 4.02
N GLU A 66 -30.02 -9.69 3.75
CA GLU A 66 -31.25 -8.93 3.43
C GLU A 66 -31.09 -7.89 2.29
N GLY A 67 -30.28 -8.22 1.28
CA GLY A 67 -30.06 -7.35 0.12
C GLY A 67 -29.12 -6.17 0.39
N ARG A 68 -28.39 -6.15 1.50
CA ARG A 68 -27.39 -5.13 1.83
C ARG A 68 -26.02 -5.78 2.08
N LEU A 69 -24.95 -5.02 1.83
CA LEU A 69 -23.61 -5.42 2.23
C LEU A 69 -23.57 -5.55 3.75
N ASP A 70 -23.16 -6.72 4.24
CA ASP A 70 -23.06 -6.98 5.67
C ASP A 70 -21.69 -6.52 6.17
N LEU A 71 -21.63 -5.22 6.49
CA LEU A 71 -20.45 -4.53 7.00
C LEU A 71 -20.61 -4.25 8.49
N GLY A 72 -19.55 -4.54 9.25
CA GLY A 72 -19.44 -4.09 10.62
C GLY A 72 -19.37 -2.56 10.73
N PRO A 73 -19.59 -2.00 11.94
CA PRO A 73 -19.70 -0.55 12.14
C PRO A 73 -18.45 0.26 11.77
N TRP A 74 -17.31 -0.41 11.60
CA TRP A 74 -16.01 0.19 11.26
C TRP A 74 -15.44 -0.30 9.93
N GLN A 75 -16.20 -1.08 9.16
CA GLN A 75 -15.81 -1.53 7.83
C GLN A 75 -16.33 -0.54 6.79
N ALA A 76 -15.43 -0.01 5.97
CA ALA A 76 -15.75 0.93 4.92
C ALA A 76 -15.03 0.55 3.64
N PHE A 77 -15.74 0.64 2.52
CA PHE A 77 -15.17 0.68 1.19
C PHE A 77 -15.43 2.09 0.65
N THR A 78 -14.38 2.85 0.42
CA THR A 78 -14.49 4.12 -0.29
C THR A 78 -14.43 3.84 -1.78
N GLY A 79 -15.55 4.02 -2.47
CA GLY A 79 -15.56 4.12 -3.93
C GLY A 79 -14.96 5.47 -4.34
N SER A 80 -14.11 5.46 -5.36
CA SER A 80 -13.60 6.68 -6.03
C SER A 80 -14.73 7.55 -6.54
#